data_AF-A0AAX3XGQ4-F1
#
_entry.id   AF-A0AAX3XGQ4-F1
#
_cell.length_a   1.000
_cell.length_b   1.000
_cell.length_c   1.000
_cell.angle_alpha   90.00
_cell.angle_beta   90.00
_cell.angle_gamma   90.00
#
_symmetry.space_group_name_H-M   'P 1'
#
loop_
_entity.id
_entity.type
_entity.pdbx_description
1 polymer ?
#
loop_
_entity_poly.entity_id
_entity_poly.type
_entity_poly.pdbx_seq_one_letter_code
_entity_poly.pdbx_strand_id
1 'polypeptide(L)' 'MKKVSIKQVREKLRCKFDRYAIRKDGYVYVWGIMPNTNQYGCYLFAHIDELIKHFESML' A
#
# COMPACT_ATOMS: atom_id res chain seq x y z
N MET A 1 1.34 -17.21 -14.85
CA MET A 1 1.86 -16.16 -13.93
C MET A 1 1.12 -16.25 -12.61
N LYS A 2 1.84 -16.21 -11.48
CA LYS A 2 1.23 -16.27 -10.14
C LYS A 2 0.67 -14.89 -9.81
N LYS A 3 -0.65 -14.75 -9.85
CA LYS A 3 -1.32 -13.48 -9.56
C LYS A 3 -1.18 -13.12 -8.08
N VAL A 4 -0.77 -11.89 -7.77
CA VAL A 4 -0.71 -11.42 -6.38
C VAL A 4 -2.14 -11.18 -5.87
N SER A 5 -2.49 -11.80 -4.75
CA SER A 5 -3.80 -11.66 -4.12
C SER A 5 -3.86 -10.43 -3.20
N ILE A 6 -5.07 -9.92 -2.95
CA ILE A 6 -5.31 -8.85 -1.96
C ILE A 6 -4.78 -9.23 -0.57
N LYS A 7 -4.84 -10.51 -0.20
CA LYS A 7 -4.27 -11.00 1.07
C LYS A 7 -2.76 -10.74 1.14
N GLN A 8 -2.03 -11.06 0.08
CA GLN A 8 -0.59 -10.81 -0.01
C GLN A 8 -0.25 -9.31 -0.03
N VAL A 9 -1.10 -8.47 -0.65
CA VAL A 9 -0.96 -7.01 -0.57
C VAL A 9 -1.07 -6.53 0.87
N ARG A 10 -2.09 -7.00 1.62
CA ARG A 10 -2.28 -6.65 3.04
C ARG A 10 -1.12 -7.09 3.91
N GLU A 11 -0.57 -8.28 3.68
CA GLU A 11 0.61 -8.78 4.40
C GLU A 11 1.83 -7.87 4.15
N LYS A 12 2.10 -7.53 2.89
CA LYS A 12 3.20 -6.61 2.54
C LYS A 12 3.02 -5.21 3.13
N LEU A 13 1.79 -4.66 3.10
CA LEU A 13 1.49 -3.36 3.71
C LEU A 13 1.70 -3.39 5.23
N ARG A 14 1.28 -4.47 5.91
CA ARG A 14 1.47 -4.64 7.36
C ARG A 14 2.95 -4.73 7.76
N CYS A 15 3.82 -5.26 6.90
CA CYS A 15 5.26 -5.27 7.16
C CYS A 15 5.93 -3.90 6.98
N LYS A 16 5.30 -2.96 6.25
CA LYS A 16 5.89 -1.66 5.91
C LYS A 16 5.31 -0.51 6.72
N PHE A 17 4.03 -0.58 7.08
CA PHE A 17 3.29 0.50 7.73
C PHE A 17 2.60 0.01 8.99
N ASP A 18 2.77 0.74 10.09
CA ASP A 18 2.08 0.46 11.35
C ASP A 18 0.56 0.64 11.22
N ARG A 19 0.13 1.60 10.40
CA ARG A 19 -1.26 1.98 10.19
C ARG A 19 -1.51 2.26 8.72
N TYR A 20 -2.51 1.57 8.15
CA TYR A 20 -2.98 1.79 6.78
C TYR A 20 -4.48 1.47 6.65
N ALA A 21 -5.11 1.99 5.61
CA ALA A 21 -6.50 1.74 5.27
C ALA A 21 -6.62 1.50 3.76
N ILE A 22 -7.26 0.40 3.38
CA ILE A 22 -7.67 0.13 2.00
C ILE A 22 -9.16 0.49 1.91
N ARG A 23 -9.48 1.52 1.15
CA ARG A 23 -10.87 1.96 0.96
C ARG A 23 -11.59 1.08 -0.05
N LYS A 24 -12.93 1.16 -0.07
CA LYS A 24 -13.78 0.41 -1.03
C LYS A 24 -13.50 0.78 -2.49
N ASP A 25 -13.04 2.01 -2.73
CA ASP A 25 -12.65 2.54 -4.03
C ASP A 25 -11.24 2.08 -4.46
N GLY A 26 -10.57 1.22 -3.68
CA GLY A 26 -9.27 0.64 -4.02
C GLY A 26 -8.07 1.50 -3.63
N TYR A 27 -8.27 2.73 -3.16
CA TYR A 27 -7.18 3.59 -2.70
C TYR A 27 -6.65 3.16 -1.32
N VAL A 28 -5.33 3.17 -1.20
CA VAL A 28 -4.61 2.83 0.02
C VAL A 28 -4.06 4.08 0.66
N TYR A 29 -4.48 4.37 1.89
CA TYR A 29 -3.97 5.45 2.72
C TYR A 29 -3.08 4.88 3.82
N VAL A 30 -2.02 5.60 4.17
CA VAL A 30 -1.08 5.20 5.23
C VAL A 30 -0.86 6.36 6.19
N TRP A 31 -0.56 6.05 7.44
CA TRP A 31 -0.17 7.02 8.45
C TRP A 31 1.33 6.91 8.72
N GLY A 32 2.02 8.05 8.73
CA GLY A 32 3.45 8.08 8.95
C GLY A 32 4.05 9.44 8.61
N ILE A 33 5.38 9.46 8.47
CA ILE A 33 6.08 10.61 7.90
C ILE A 33 5.72 10.68 6.41
N MET A 34 5.12 11.80 6.02
CA MET A 34 4.78 12.10 4.65
C MET A 34 6.05 12.25 3.80
N PRO A 35 6.10 11.65 2.60
CA PRO A 35 7.25 11.76 1.71
C PRO A 35 7.57 13.23 1.42
N ASN A 36 8.85 13.59 1.48
CA ASN A 36 9.38 14.91 1.13
C ASN A 36 8.88 16.10 1.98
N THR A 37 8.16 15.88 3.08
CA THR A 37 7.67 16.99 3.93
C THR A 37 8.20 16.94 5.36
N ASN A 38 8.72 15.78 5.80
CA ASN A 38 9.10 15.52 7.19
C ASN A 38 7.96 15.77 8.22
N GLN A 39 6.70 15.74 7.76
CA GLN A 39 5.52 15.93 8.60
C GLN A 39 4.83 14.60 8.86
N TYR A 40 4.35 14.39 10.08
CA TYR A 40 3.50 13.24 10.39
C TYR A 40 2.07 13.50 9.90
N GLY A 41 1.49 12.55 9.16
CA GLY A 41 0.15 12.70 8.61
C GLY A 41 -0.42 11.42 8.01
N CYS A 42 -1.61 11.55 7.42
CA CYS A 42 -2.25 10.53 6.60
C CYS A 42 -2.14 10.93 5.14
N TYR A 43 -1.61 10.05 4.30
CA TYR A 43 -1.41 10.35 2.88
C TYR A 43 -1.81 9.17 2.00
N LEU A 44 -2.16 9.50 0.75
CA LEU A 44 -2.41 8.52 -0.29
C LEU A 44 -1.09 7.83 -0.64
N PHE A 45 -1.07 6.49 -0.55
CA PHE A 45 0.10 5.69 -0.88
C PHE A 45 0.05 5.18 -2.33
N ALA A 46 -1.04 4.53 -2.72
CA ALA A 46 -1.23 3.97 -4.07
C ALA A 46 -2.68 3.49 -4.28
N HIS A 47 -3.04 3.16 -5.51
CA HIS A 47 -4.20 2.30 -5.78
C HIS A 47 -3.82 0.80 -5.65
N ILE A 48 -4.75 -0.04 -5.19
CA ILE A 48 -4.45 -1.46 -4.94
C ILE A 48 -3.97 -2.22 -6.18
N ASP A 49 -4.49 -1.88 -7.36
CA ASP A 49 -4.07 -2.49 -8.63
C ASP A 49 -2.62 -2.14 -9.00
N GLU A 50 -2.15 -0.94 -8.64
CA GLU A 50 -0.76 -0.53 -8.83
C GLU A 50 0.17 -1.35 -7.92
N LEU A 51 -0.26 -1.59 -6.67
CA LEU A 51 0.48 -2.44 -5.74
C LEU A 51 0.54 -3.88 -6.21
N ILE A 52 -0.55 -4.43 -6.75
CA ILE A 52 -0.58 -5.78 -7.31
C ILE A 52 0.43 -5.88 -8.46
N LYS A 53 0.37 -4.97 -9.44
CA LYS A 53 1.31 -4.95 -10.58
C LYS A 53 2.77 -4.82 -10.13
N HIS A 54 3.04 -3.92 -9.20
CA HIS A 54 4.38 -3.72 -8.67
C HIS A 54 4.90 -4.99 -7.97
N PHE A 55 4.07 -5.65 -7.16
CA PHE A 55 4.46 -6.88 -6.47
C PHE A 55 4.61 -8.08 -7.41
N GLU A 56 3.83 -8.14 -8.50
CA GLU A 56 3.99 -9.15 -9.54
C GLU A 56 5.29 -8.99 -10.33
N SER A 57 5.74 -7.75 -10.58
CA SER A 57 7.02 -7.49 -11.26
C SER A 57 8.26 -7.87 -10.46
N MET A 58 8.11 -8.18 -9.17
CA MET A 58 9.20 -8.60 -8.28
C MET A 58 9.26 -10.12 -8.06
N LEU A 59 8.39 -10.88 -8.73
CA LEU A 59 8.38 -12.35 -8.73
C LEU A 59 9.08 -12.90 -9.98
#